data_AF-A0A925PY39-F1
#
_entry.id   AF-A0A925PY39-F1
#
_cell.length_a   1.000
_cell.length_b   1.000
_cell.length_c   1.000
_cell.angle_alpha   90.00
_cell.angle_beta   90.00
_cell.angle_gamma   90.00
#
_symmetry.space_group_name_H-M   'P 1'
#
loop_
_entity.id
_entity.type
_entity.pdbx_description
1 polymer ?
#
loop_
_entity_poly.entity_id
_entity_poly.type
_entity_poly.pdbx_seq_one_letter_code
_entity_poly.pdbx_strand_id
1 'polypeptide(L)'
;AAFARAVESDPGHARSWNNLAHARIEQGRWQEAEEALMRALAIQPDYEVAFSNLARVAGARGDAARAAEYATIAERLRQLPSGRDS
;
A
#
# COMPACT_ATOMS: atom_id res chain seq x y z
N ALA A 1 -16.54 -12.31 -4.07
CA ALA A 1 -16.39 -11.76 -2.71
C ALA A 1 -15.35 -12.53 -1.88
N ALA A 2 -14.13 -12.72 -2.39
CA ALA A 2 -13.12 -13.58 -1.74
C ALA A 2 -12.10 -12.83 -0.86
N PHE A 3 -11.87 -11.53 -1.09
CA PHE A 3 -10.79 -10.79 -0.44
C PHE A 3 -11.16 -10.19 0.93
N ALA A 4 -12.46 -10.02 1.24
CA ALA A 4 -12.90 -9.59 2.58
C ALA A 4 -12.56 -10.65 3.65
N ARG A 5 -12.68 -11.94 3.30
CA ARG A 5 -12.31 -13.05 4.19
C ARG A 5 -10.80 -13.18 4.46
N ALA A 6 -9.95 -12.69 3.54
CA ALA A 6 -8.50 -12.70 3.76
C ALA A 6 -8.08 -11.70 4.85
N VAL A 7 -8.82 -10.59 5.01
CA VAL A 7 -8.60 -9.63 6.10
C VAL A 7 -9.09 -10.19 7.44
N GLU A 8 -10.12 -11.05 7.44
CA GLU A 8 -10.65 -11.67 8.66
C GLU A 8 -9.71 -12.72 9.28
N SER A 9 -8.77 -13.28 8.51
CA SER A 9 -7.89 -14.35 9.02
C SER A 9 -6.60 -13.86 9.68
N ASP A 10 -6.15 -12.63 9.38
CA ASP A 10 -5.06 -11.95 10.11
C ASP A 10 -5.08 -10.43 9.78
N PRO A 11 -5.96 -9.64 10.43
CA PRO A 11 -6.07 -8.20 10.22
C PRO A 11 -4.86 -7.42 10.76
N GLY A 12 -3.93 -8.08 11.47
CA GLY A 12 -2.75 -7.49 12.09
C GLY A 12 -1.54 -7.35 11.18
N HIS A 13 -1.62 -7.79 9.91
CA HIS A 13 -0.49 -7.76 9.00
C HIS A 13 -0.70 -6.77 7.85
N ALA A 14 0.20 -5.79 7.72
CA ALA A 14 0.17 -4.79 6.65
C ALA A 14 0.15 -5.44 5.24
N ARG A 15 0.76 -6.61 5.09
CA ARG A 15 0.75 -7.41 3.86
C ARG A 15 -0.66 -7.85 3.43
N SER A 16 -1.55 -8.21 4.36
CA SER A 16 -2.92 -8.63 4.06
C SER A 16 -3.71 -7.50 3.44
N TRP A 17 -3.57 -6.30 4.00
CA TRP A 17 -4.16 -5.08 3.47
C TRP A 17 -3.57 -4.68 2.11
N ASN A 18 -2.26 -4.84 1.91
CA ASN A 18 -1.64 -4.65 0.60
C ASN A 18 -2.15 -5.64 -0.46
N ASN A 19 -2.36 -6.91 -0.10
CA ASN A 19 -2.93 -7.90 -1.02
C ASN A 19 -4.38 -7.55 -1.41
N LEU A 20 -5.17 -7.07 -0.45
CA LEU A 20 -6.50 -6.54 -0.73
C LEU A 20 -6.42 -5.34 -1.69
N ALA A 21 -5.54 -4.39 -1.41
CA ALA A 21 -5.35 -3.22 -2.27
C ALA A 21 -4.95 -3.63 -3.70
N HIS A 22 -4.02 -4.58 -3.84
CA HIS A 22 -3.62 -5.11 -5.12
C HIS A 22 -4.82 -5.68 -5.89
N ALA A 23 -5.64 -6.51 -5.24
CA ALA A 23 -6.85 -7.05 -5.86
C ALA A 23 -7.86 -5.96 -6.27
N ARG A 24 -7.93 -4.84 -5.54
CA ARG A 24 -8.77 -3.68 -5.88
C ARG A 24 -8.21 -2.88 -7.05
N ILE A 25 -6.89 -2.72 -7.12
CA ILE A 25 -6.22 -2.10 -8.26
C ILE A 25 -6.50 -2.86 -9.55
N GLU A 26 -6.37 -4.19 -9.54
CA GLU A 26 -6.66 -5.02 -10.72
C GLU A 26 -8.13 -4.94 -11.17
N GLN A 27 -9.04 -4.56 -10.26
CA GLN A 27 -10.45 -4.30 -10.55
C GLN A 27 -10.74 -2.85 -10.98
N GLY A 28 -9.73 -1.98 -11.04
CA GLY A 28 -9.90 -0.54 -11.29
C GLY A 28 -10.60 0.21 -10.13
N ARG A 29 -10.70 -0.40 -8.95
CA ARG A 29 -11.37 0.15 -7.77
C ARG A 29 -10.38 0.97 -6.95
N TRP A 30 -9.98 2.11 -7.51
CA TRP A 30 -8.90 2.96 -7.00
C TRP A 30 -9.14 3.47 -5.57
N GLN A 31 -10.36 3.91 -5.26
CA GLN A 31 -10.72 4.43 -3.94
C GLN A 31 -10.55 3.36 -2.84
N GLU A 32 -11.01 2.14 -3.09
CA GLU A 32 -10.89 1.03 -2.13
C GLU A 32 -9.48 0.49 -2.02
N ALA A 33 -8.69 0.57 -3.10
CA ALA A 33 -7.28 0.26 -3.04
C ALA A 33 -6.54 1.23 -2.12
N GLU A 34 -6.81 2.53 -2.24
CA GLU A 34 -6.24 3.56 -1.37
C GLU A 34 -6.60 3.34 0.10
N GLU A 35 -7.88 3.07 0.40
CA GLU A 35 -8.32 2.76 1.76
C GLU A 35 -7.56 1.56 2.33
N ALA A 36 -7.43 0.47 1.57
CA ALA A 36 -6.70 -0.70 2.02
C ALA A 36 -5.20 -0.40 2.25
N LEU A 37 -4.56 0.40 1.40
CA LEU A 37 -3.15 0.79 1.58
C LEU A 37 -2.96 1.70 2.80
N MET A 38 -3.89 2.61 3.05
CA MET A 38 -3.87 3.45 4.25
C MET A 38 -4.00 2.61 5.53
N ARG A 39 -4.79 1.52 5.50
CA ARG A 39 -4.84 0.56 6.61
C ARG A 39 -3.53 -0.22 6.76
N ALA A 40 -2.88 -0.60 5.66
CA ALA A 40 -1.55 -1.22 5.69
C ALA A 40 -0.52 -0.29 6.36
N LEU A 41 -0.53 1.00 6.01
CA LEU A 41 0.37 2.01 6.59
C LEU A 41 0.05 2.36 8.04
N ALA A 42 -1.22 2.27 8.45
CA ALA A 42 -1.60 2.42 9.86
C ALA A 42 -1.03 1.31 10.75
N ILE A 43 -0.78 0.12 10.19
CA ILE A 43 -0.17 -1.03 10.87
C ILE A 43 1.35 -0.97 10.77
N GLN A 44 1.87 -0.69 9.58
CA GLN A 44 3.30 -0.61 9.30
C GLN A 44 3.60 0.70 8.55
N PRO A 45 3.93 1.79 9.27
CA PRO A 45 4.17 3.11 8.66
C PRO A 45 5.37 3.16 7.72
N ASP A 46 6.32 2.24 7.84
CA ASP A 46 7.52 2.13 7.00
C ASP A 46 7.34 1.11 5.85
N TYR A 47 6.10 0.74 5.53
CA TYR A 47 5.85 -0.29 4.51
C TYR A 47 6.02 0.26 3.10
N GLU A 48 7.25 0.19 2.59
CA GLU A 48 7.66 0.64 1.25
C GLU A 48 6.72 0.19 0.13
N VAL A 49 6.30 -1.08 0.14
CA VAL A 49 5.40 -1.65 -0.89
C VAL A 49 4.04 -0.95 -0.92
N ALA A 50 3.52 -0.52 0.23
CA ALA A 50 2.24 0.18 0.29
C ALA A 50 2.33 1.58 -0.35
N PHE A 51 3.44 2.30 -0.14
CA PHE A 51 3.69 3.58 -0.81
C PHE A 51 3.85 3.43 -2.33
N SER A 52 4.57 2.39 -2.78
CA SER A 52 4.67 2.08 -4.21
C SER A 52 3.30 1.83 -4.86
N ASN A 53 2.39 1.13 -4.16
CA ASN A 53 1.03 0.92 -4.65
C ASN A 53 0.16 2.19 -4.57
N LEU A 54 0.33 3.05 -3.57
CA LEU A 54 -0.37 4.34 -3.49
C LEU A 54 0.06 5.27 -4.63
N ALA A 55 1.33 5.27 -5.01
CA ALA A 55 1.82 6.03 -6.15
C ALA A 55 1.10 5.62 -7.45
N ARG A 56 0.97 4.31 -7.68
CA ARG A 56 0.22 3.76 -8.81
C ARG A 56 -1.26 4.15 -8.78
N VAL A 57 -1.91 4.04 -7.62
CA VAL A 57 -3.33 4.40 -7.45
C VAL A 57 -3.55 5.89 -7.70
N ALA A 58 -2.71 6.77 -7.15
CA ALA A 58 -2.79 8.22 -7.36
C ALA A 58 -2.59 8.58 -8.84
N GLY A 59 -1.60 7.98 -9.51
CA GLY A 59 -1.37 8.16 -10.94
C GLY A 59 -2.56 7.74 -11.80
N ALA A 60 -3.17 6.60 -11.50
CA ALA A 60 -4.37 6.12 -12.20
C ALA A 60 -5.60 7.03 -12.01
N ARG A 61 -5.64 7.79 -10.91
CA ARG A 61 -6.67 8.79 -10.62
C ARG A 61 -6.37 10.17 -11.23
N GLY A 62 -5.22 10.35 -11.86
CA GLY A 62 -4.76 11.64 -12.40
C GLY A 62 -4.14 12.57 -11.36
N ASP A 63 -3.89 12.11 -10.14
CA ASP A 63 -3.23 12.89 -9.09
C ASP A 63 -1.71 12.68 -9.15
N ALA A 64 -1.07 13.35 -10.11
CA ALA A 64 0.36 13.25 -10.33
C ALA A 64 1.19 13.77 -9.14
N ALA A 65 0.66 14.74 -8.39
CA ALA A 65 1.34 15.31 -7.23
C ALA A 65 1.48 14.27 -6.11
N ARG A 66 0.37 13.63 -5.72
CA ARG A 66 0.41 12.55 -4.73
C ARG A 66 1.18 11.33 -5.22
N ALA A 67 1.09 11.01 -6.51
CA ALA A 67 1.85 9.91 -7.08
C ALA A 67 3.37 10.10 -6.90
N ALA A 68 3.86 11.31 -7.20
CA ALA A 68 5.28 11.65 -7.04
C ALA A 68 5.71 11.65 -5.56
N GLU A 69 4.87 12.17 -4.66
CA GLU A 69 5.11 12.16 -3.22
C GLU A 69 5.27 10.72 -2.70
N TYR A 70 4.30 9.85 -2.98
CA TYR A 70 4.35 8.46 -2.54
C TYR A 70 5.52 7.68 -3.14
N ALA A 71 5.85 7.89 -4.42
CA ALA A 71 7.01 7.28 -5.05
C ALA A 71 8.32 7.70 -4.38
N THR A 72 8.44 8.98 -3.99
CA THR A 72 9.60 9.52 -3.28
C THR A 72 9.75 8.88 -1.89
N ILE A 73 8.64 8.71 -1.17
CA ILE A 73 8.64 8.05 0.13
C ILE A 73 9.06 6.57 -0.01
N ALA A 74 8.50 5.85 -0.98
CA ALA A 74 8.85 4.45 -1.23
C ALA A 74 10.35 4.29 -1.53
N GLU A 75 10.91 5.14 -2.40
CA GLU A 75 12.32 5.10 -2.74
C GLU A 75 13.21 5.39 -1.54
N ARG A 76 12.82 6.37 -0.71
CA ARG A 76 13.54 6.67 0.53
C ARG A 76 13.56 5.46 1.47
N LEU A 77 12.43 4.79 1.65
CA LEU A 77 12.31 3.61 2.50
C LEU A 77 13.13 2.43 1.96
N ARG A 78 13.17 2.25 0.63
CA ARG A 78 13.99 1.23 -0.03
C ARG A 78 15.48 1.44 0.18
N GLN A 79 15.92 2.69 0.21
CA GLN A 79 17.32 3.07 0.40
C GLN A 79 17.75 3.10 1.87
N LEU A 80 16.83 2.94 2.83
CA LEU A 80 17.21 2.84 4.23
C LEU A 80 18.04 1.56 4.42
N PRO A 81 19.27 1.66 4.99
CA PRO A 81 20.00 0.47 5.38
C PRO A 81 19.11 -0.28 6.37
N SER A 82 18.85 -1.55 6.09
CA SER A 82 18.04 -2.41 6.96
C SER A 82 18.76 -2.56 8.30
N GLY A 83 18.55 -1.63 9.22
CA GLY A 83 19.02 -1.71 10.61
C GLY A 83 18.20 -2.72 11.41
N ARG A 84 17.98 -3.91 10.86
CA ARG A 84 17.47 -5.09 11.57
C ARG A 84 18.53 -6.19 11.52
N ASP A 85 19.77 -5.81 11.79
CA ASP A 85 20.77 -6.72 12.33
C ASP A 85 20.95 -6.34 13.81
N SER A 86 20.09 -6.87 14.67
CA SER A 86 20.30 -6.99 16.12
C SER A 86 19.33 -7.99 16.71
#